data_AF-A0AAV1QSS0-F1
#
_entry.id   AF-A0AAV1QSS0-F1
#
_cell.length_a   1.000
_cell.length_b   1.000
_cell.length_c   1.000
_cell.angle_alpha   90.00
_cell.angle_beta   90.00
_cell.angle_gamma   90.00
#
_symmetry.space_group_name_H-M   'P 1'
#
loop_
_entity.id
_entity.type
_entity.pdbx_description
1 polymer ?
#
loop_
_entity_poly.entity_id
_entity_poly.type
_entity_poly.pdbx_seq_one_letter_code
_entity_poly.pdbx_strand_id
1 'polypeptide(L)'
;MAKFSSRGPNRIEPAVLKPDVTAPGVDVIAAFTGAFGPSRQPFDKRRTPYMIMSGTSMSCPHVAGIVGLLRAIHPDWSPAALKSAIMTTAKTKSNDKKRMLDQDGQPATPFMYGSGHVQPNFAADPGLVYDTNVNDYLNFLCAHGYNETLLNAFADGPYTCPKDFSFADFNYPSIAVPDLNGPVTVTRRVKNVGAPGTYTVRIKAPAKVSVVVEPSSLEFKQTGEEKLFKVTLNPIMNGMPKDYEFGHLIWSDGLHRVKSPLVVKHE
;
A
#
# COMPACT_ATOMS: atom_id res chain seq x y z
N MET A 1 11.28 4.45 -12.68
CA MET A 1 9.93 4.97 -12.39
C MET A 1 9.67 6.09 -13.38
N ALA A 2 8.45 6.23 -13.90
CA ALA A 2 8.17 7.28 -14.87
C ALA A 2 8.26 8.69 -14.26
N LYS A 3 8.84 9.65 -14.99
CA LYS A 3 9.03 11.05 -14.55
C LYS A 3 7.72 11.76 -14.19
N PHE A 4 6.67 11.52 -14.97
CA PHE A 4 5.37 12.15 -14.79
C PHE A 4 4.54 11.55 -13.65
N SER A 5 4.94 10.40 -13.09
CA SER A 5 4.17 9.75 -12.04
C SER A 5 4.27 10.57 -10.75
N SER A 6 3.14 11.05 -10.26
CA SER A 6 3.05 11.79 -9.00
C SER A 6 3.69 11.02 -7.85
N ARG A 7 4.31 11.77 -6.93
CA ARG A 7 5.06 11.24 -5.79
C ARG A 7 4.36 11.60 -4.48
N GLY A 8 4.52 10.74 -3.49
CA GLY A 8 4.21 11.07 -2.11
C GLY A 8 5.17 12.13 -1.51
N PRO A 9 4.99 12.47 -0.23
CA PRO A 9 4.01 11.92 0.70
C PRO A 9 2.56 12.34 0.36
N ASN A 10 1.59 11.68 0.99
CA ASN A 10 0.21 12.14 0.99
C ASN A 10 0.15 13.51 1.70
N ARG A 11 -0.31 14.55 1.00
CA ARG A 11 -0.37 15.92 1.52
C ARG A 11 -1.55 16.17 2.47
N ILE A 12 -2.56 15.30 2.43
CA ILE A 12 -3.75 15.40 3.28
C ILE A 12 -3.50 14.67 4.60
N GLU A 13 -3.01 13.43 4.52
CA GLU A 13 -2.67 12.62 5.69
C GLU A 13 -1.31 11.93 5.48
N PRO A 14 -0.19 12.56 5.90
CA PRO A 14 1.16 12.01 5.74
C PRO A 14 1.38 10.68 6.48
N ALA A 15 0.57 10.34 7.48
CA ALA A 15 0.62 9.03 8.15
C ALA A 15 0.09 7.87 7.28
N VAL A 16 -0.47 8.16 6.09
CA VAL A 16 -0.85 7.17 5.08
C VAL A 16 0.07 7.29 3.87
N LEU A 17 0.91 6.27 3.65
CA LEU A 17 1.80 6.19 2.49
C LEU A 17 1.02 6.25 1.17
N LYS A 18 1.43 7.14 0.27
CA LYS A 18 1.01 7.17 -1.13
C LYS A 18 2.19 7.31 -2.10
N PRO A 19 2.10 6.72 -3.31
CA PRO A 19 1.03 5.84 -3.81
C PRO A 19 1.01 4.47 -3.11
N ASP A 20 -0.01 3.63 -3.37
CA ASP A 20 -0.13 2.32 -2.70
C ASP A 20 0.73 1.22 -3.36
N VAL A 21 0.78 1.22 -4.69
CA VAL A 21 1.45 0.22 -5.52
C VAL A 21 1.81 0.84 -6.89
N THR A 22 2.67 0.18 -7.67
CA THR A 22 2.95 0.58 -9.05
C THR A 22 2.65 -0.55 -10.05
N ALA A 23 2.26 -0.16 -11.26
CA ALA A 23 1.90 -1.05 -12.36
C ALA A 23 2.31 -0.43 -13.71
N PRO A 24 2.41 -1.23 -14.79
CA PRO A 24 2.81 -0.74 -16.11
C PRO A 24 1.93 0.41 -16.61
N GLY A 25 2.54 1.52 -17.00
CA GLY A 25 1.83 2.70 -17.50
C GLY A 25 2.66 3.56 -18.46
N VAL A 26 3.77 3.03 -18.96
CA VAL A 26 4.58 3.67 -20.00
C VAL A 26 4.50 2.78 -21.23
N ASP A 27 4.22 3.38 -22.37
CA ASP A 27 4.11 2.75 -23.67
C ASP A 27 3.19 1.53 -23.68
N VAL A 28 2.01 1.70 -23.07
CA VAL A 28 0.97 0.67 -23.03
C VAL A 28 0.15 0.74 -24.31
N ILE A 29 0.09 -0.39 -25.02
CA ILE A 29 -0.80 -0.57 -26.18
C ILE A 29 -2.20 -0.97 -25.73
N ALA A 30 -3.22 -0.28 -26.22
CA ALA A 30 -4.62 -0.58 -25.94
C ALA A 30 -5.51 -0.22 -27.14
N ALA A 31 -6.77 -0.69 -27.11
CA ALA A 31 -7.76 -0.36 -28.13
C ALA A 31 -7.98 1.15 -28.25
N PHE A 32 -8.20 1.63 -29.47
CA PHE A 32 -8.37 3.04 -29.77
C PHE A 32 -9.53 3.27 -30.75
N THR A 33 -10.22 4.41 -30.62
CA THR A 33 -11.50 4.65 -31.29
C THR A 33 -11.41 4.76 -32.81
N GLY A 34 -10.24 5.08 -33.36
CA GLY A 34 -10.10 5.43 -34.77
C GLY A 34 -10.83 6.72 -35.17
N ALA A 35 -11.34 7.52 -34.22
CA ALA A 35 -11.98 8.80 -34.57
C ALA A 35 -10.95 9.85 -35.05
N PHE A 36 -9.72 9.78 -34.52
CA PHE A 36 -8.63 10.71 -34.83
C PHE A 36 -7.35 9.95 -35.16
N GLY A 37 -6.42 10.61 -35.86
CA GLY A 37 -5.09 10.06 -36.10
C GLY A 37 -4.25 9.96 -34.83
N PRO A 38 -3.25 9.07 -34.77
CA PRO A 38 -2.49 8.86 -33.54
C PRO A 38 -1.80 10.09 -32.95
N SER A 39 -1.34 11.01 -33.79
CA SER A 39 -0.74 12.27 -33.33
C SER A 39 -1.75 13.27 -32.76
N ARG A 40 -3.06 12.98 -32.91
CA ARG A 40 -4.19 13.90 -32.67
C ARG A 40 -4.15 15.20 -33.48
N GLN A 41 -3.27 15.28 -34.48
CA GLN A 41 -3.18 16.44 -35.36
C GLN A 41 -4.17 16.34 -36.52
N PRO A 42 -4.75 17.46 -37.00
CA PRO A 42 -5.70 17.46 -38.11
C PRO A 42 -5.16 16.83 -39.40
N PHE A 43 -3.84 16.92 -39.63
CA PHE A 43 -3.19 16.36 -40.82
C PHE A 43 -2.92 14.84 -40.74
N ASP A 44 -3.04 14.22 -39.56
CA ASP A 44 -2.79 12.78 -39.40
C ASP A 44 -4.03 11.97 -39.79
N LYS A 45 -3.98 11.45 -41.03
CA LYS A 45 -5.06 10.65 -41.62
C LYS A 45 -4.99 9.16 -41.23
N ARG A 46 -3.97 8.70 -40.51
CA ARG A 46 -3.86 7.29 -40.10
C ARG A 46 -5.02 6.90 -39.20
N ARG A 47 -5.50 5.67 -39.32
CA ARG A 47 -6.55 5.10 -38.46
C ARG A 47 -6.10 3.73 -38.01
N THR A 48 -6.04 3.54 -36.70
CA THR A 48 -5.52 2.30 -36.10
C THR A 48 -6.49 1.86 -34.99
N PRO A 49 -6.80 0.55 -34.92
CA PRO A 49 -7.61 0.01 -33.85
C PRO A 49 -6.88 0.00 -32.50
N TYR A 50 -5.56 0.25 -32.47
CA TYR A 50 -4.75 0.28 -31.27
C TYR A 50 -3.83 1.51 -31.22
N MET A 51 -3.53 1.98 -30.00
CA MET A 51 -2.62 3.09 -29.76
C MET A 51 -1.73 2.80 -28.56
N ILE A 52 -0.49 3.28 -28.62
CA ILE A 52 0.46 3.27 -27.50
C ILE A 52 0.32 4.59 -26.74
N MET A 53 0.05 4.51 -25.44
CA MET A 53 -0.08 5.67 -24.57
C MET A 53 0.68 5.47 -23.25
N SER A 54 1.09 6.60 -22.67
CA SER A 54 1.78 6.65 -21.38
C SER A 54 0.97 7.50 -20.39
N GLY A 55 0.87 7.03 -19.15
CA GLY A 55 0.18 7.73 -18.08
C GLY A 55 -0.15 6.80 -16.92
N THR A 56 -0.36 7.38 -15.73
CA THR A 56 -0.97 6.65 -14.61
C THR A 56 -2.38 6.18 -14.95
N SER A 57 -3.06 6.87 -15.87
CA SER A 57 -4.31 6.41 -16.50
C SER A 57 -4.20 5.06 -17.20
N MET A 58 -2.99 4.64 -17.59
CA MET A 58 -2.72 3.32 -18.16
C MET A 58 -2.30 2.31 -17.09
N SER A 59 -1.65 2.75 -16.00
CA SER A 59 -1.38 1.90 -14.83
C SER A 59 -2.63 1.50 -14.06
N CYS A 60 -3.58 2.42 -13.88
CA CYS A 60 -4.83 2.19 -13.15
C CYS A 60 -5.63 0.97 -13.67
N PRO A 61 -5.94 0.83 -14.97
CA PRO A 61 -6.71 -0.30 -15.47
C PRO A 61 -5.99 -1.66 -15.33
N HIS A 62 -4.65 -1.70 -15.29
CA HIS A 62 -3.94 -2.93 -14.96
C HIS A 62 -4.26 -3.39 -13.53
N VAL A 63 -4.23 -2.47 -12.56
CA VAL A 63 -4.57 -2.79 -11.17
C VAL A 63 -6.06 -3.15 -11.05
N ALA A 64 -6.95 -2.42 -11.72
CA ALA A 64 -8.38 -2.72 -11.74
C ALA A 64 -8.67 -4.12 -12.32
N GLY A 65 -7.99 -4.51 -13.40
CA GLY A 65 -8.08 -5.86 -13.96
C GLY A 65 -7.60 -6.93 -12.99
N ILE A 66 -6.49 -6.70 -12.28
CA ILE A 66 -6.01 -7.60 -11.21
C ILE A 66 -7.07 -7.73 -10.11
N VAL A 67 -7.65 -6.62 -9.65
CA VAL A 67 -8.74 -6.65 -8.65
C VAL A 67 -9.93 -7.47 -9.15
N GLY A 68 -10.32 -7.34 -10.41
CA GLY A 68 -11.39 -8.14 -11.02
C GLY A 68 -11.09 -9.64 -10.99
N LEU A 69 -9.87 -10.04 -11.33
CA LEU A 69 -9.43 -11.44 -11.26
C LEU A 69 -9.40 -11.96 -9.82
N LEU A 70 -8.86 -11.18 -8.89
CA LEU A 70 -8.79 -11.55 -7.48
C LEU A 70 -10.19 -11.68 -6.87
N ARG A 71 -11.13 -10.82 -7.23
CA ARG A 71 -12.54 -10.92 -6.79
C ARG A 71 -13.24 -12.15 -7.38
N ALA A 72 -12.86 -12.61 -8.57
CA ALA A 72 -13.37 -13.86 -9.13
C ALA A 72 -12.85 -15.10 -8.38
N ILE A 73 -11.59 -15.06 -7.92
CA ILE A 73 -10.98 -16.14 -7.12
C ILE A 73 -11.49 -16.10 -5.67
N HIS A 74 -11.67 -14.89 -5.12
CA HIS A 74 -12.07 -14.63 -3.74
C HIS A 74 -13.31 -13.72 -3.68
N PRO A 75 -14.52 -14.26 -3.95
CA PRO A 75 -15.75 -13.47 -4.01
C PRO A 75 -16.09 -12.73 -2.72
N ASP A 76 -15.64 -13.26 -1.58
CA ASP A 76 -16.01 -12.79 -0.25
C ASP A 76 -15.02 -11.76 0.33
N TRP A 77 -13.89 -11.53 -0.34
CA TRP A 77 -12.87 -10.60 0.16
C TRP A 77 -13.32 -9.16 0.03
N SER A 78 -13.18 -8.38 1.10
CA SER A 78 -13.46 -6.95 1.09
C SER A 78 -12.55 -6.20 0.08
N PRO A 79 -12.91 -4.98 -0.33
CA PRO A 79 -12.01 -4.11 -1.09
C PRO A 79 -10.66 -3.89 -0.39
N ALA A 80 -10.65 -3.83 0.94
CA ALA A 80 -9.43 -3.67 1.74
C ALA A 80 -8.55 -4.92 1.71
N ALA A 81 -9.15 -6.12 1.80
CA ALA A 81 -8.43 -7.38 1.67
C ALA A 81 -7.78 -7.54 0.29
N LEU A 82 -8.52 -7.22 -0.79
CA LEU A 82 -7.99 -7.25 -2.17
C LEU A 82 -6.82 -6.27 -2.34
N LYS A 83 -6.99 -5.04 -1.83
CA LYS A 83 -5.92 -4.05 -1.82
C LYS A 83 -4.71 -4.53 -1.03
N SER A 84 -4.93 -5.09 0.15
CA SER A 84 -3.88 -5.64 1.00
C SER A 84 -3.10 -6.72 0.27
N ALA A 85 -3.77 -7.69 -0.34
CA ALA A 85 -3.14 -8.76 -1.09
C ALA A 85 -2.22 -8.24 -2.21
N ILE A 86 -2.68 -7.21 -2.94
CA ILE A 86 -1.88 -6.57 -4.00
C ILE A 86 -0.66 -5.84 -3.42
N MET A 87 -0.82 -5.11 -2.32
CA MET A 87 0.24 -4.33 -1.70
C MET A 87 1.31 -5.24 -1.07
N THR A 88 0.90 -6.20 -0.23
CA THR A 88 1.83 -6.99 0.59
C THR A 88 2.67 -7.96 -0.22
N THR A 89 2.20 -8.36 -1.40
CA THR A 89 2.88 -9.27 -2.32
C THR A 89 3.69 -8.56 -3.41
N ALA A 90 3.60 -7.24 -3.48
CA ALA A 90 4.31 -6.45 -4.49
C ALA A 90 5.84 -6.55 -4.36
N LYS A 91 6.54 -6.51 -5.49
CA LYS A 91 8.02 -6.59 -5.52
C LYS A 91 8.67 -5.21 -5.62
N THR A 92 9.77 -5.01 -4.91
CA THR A 92 10.56 -3.76 -4.95
C THR A 92 11.88 -3.92 -5.72
N LYS A 93 12.04 -5.06 -6.39
CA LYS A 93 13.20 -5.38 -7.22
C LYS A 93 12.81 -5.39 -8.70
N SER A 94 13.71 -4.90 -9.53
CA SER A 94 13.60 -5.00 -10.99
C SER A 94 13.92 -6.42 -11.47
N ASN A 95 13.79 -6.65 -12.77
CA ASN A 95 14.12 -7.91 -13.45
C ASN A 95 15.58 -8.37 -13.23
N ASP A 96 16.51 -7.43 -13.11
CA ASP A 96 17.92 -7.67 -12.78
C ASP A 96 18.19 -7.96 -11.29
N LYS A 97 17.12 -8.12 -10.50
CA LYS A 97 17.13 -8.35 -9.04
C LYS A 97 17.72 -7.18 -8.22
N LYS A 98 18.01 -6.04 -8.84
CA LYS A 98 18.42 -4.80 -8.17
C LYS A 98 17.21 -3.99 -7.73
N ARG A 99 17.45 -2.91 -6.99
CA ARG A 99 16.40 -1.99 -6.55
C ARG A 99 15.76 -1.33 -7.78
N MET A 100 14.46 -1.07 -7.70
CA MET A 100 13.80 -0.23 -8.70
C MET A 100 14.46 1.16 -8.71
N LEU A 101 14.68 1.71 -9.89
CA LEU A 101 15.27 3.04 -10.08
C LEU A 101 14.19 4.03 -10.52
N ASP A 102 14.42 5.33 -10.33
CA ASP A 102 13.62 6.41 -10.90
C ASP A 102 14.02 6.71 -12.36
N GLN A 103 13.55 7.82 -12.92
CA GLN A 103 13.88 8.18 -14.31
C GLN A 103 15.35 8.63 -14.50
N ASP A 104 16.00 9.08 -13.43
CA ASP A 104 17.36 9.63 -13.43
C ASP A 104 18.40 8.57 -13.01
N GLY A 105 17.96 7.30 -12.88
CA GLY A 105 18.80 6.17 -12.49
C GLY A 105 19.06 6.06 -10.99
N GLN A 106 18.42 6.89 -10.16
CA GLN A 106 18.57 6.85 -8.71
C GLN A 106 17.65 5.79 -8.08
N PRO A 107 17.99 5.23 -6.91
CA PRO A 107 17.11 4.30 -6.22
C PRO A 107 15.72 4.91 -5.94
N ALA A 108 14.68 4.28 -6.47
CA ALA A 108 13.31 4.71 -6.21
C ALA A 108 12.92 4.44 -4.75
N THR A 109 12.06 5.30 -4.22
CA THR A 109 11.56 5.21 -2.85
C THR A 109 10.10 4.74 -2.82
N PRO A 110 9.58 4.30 -1.65
CA PRO A 110 8.16 4.06 -1.45
C PRO A 110 7.23 5.22 -1.82
N PHE A 111 7.67 6.49 -1.76
CA PHE A 111 6.88 7.61 -2.29
C PHE A 111 6.76 7.62 -3.81
N MET A 112 7.50 6.76 -4.52
CA MET A 112 7.39 6.58 -5.96
C MET A 112 6.55 5.36 -6.34
N TYR A 113 6.72 4.23 -5.65
CA TYR A 113 6.11 2.94 -6.03
C TYR A 113 5.18 2.33 -4.97
N GLY A 114 5.00 2.97 -3.82
CA GLY A 114 4.26 2.42 -2.69
C GLY A 114 4.88 1.14 -2.14
N SER A 115 4.12 0.05 -2.23
CA SER A 115 4.57 -1.28 -1.80
C SER A 115 5.46 -1.99 -2.83
N GLY A 116 5.46 -1.50 -4.09
CA GLY A 116 6.28 -2.02 -5.18
C GLY A 116 5.46 -2.30 -6.44
N HIS A 117 6.07 -3.00 -7.40
CA HIS A 117 5.41 -3.45 -8.62
C HIS A 117 4.46 -4.61 -8.33
N VAL A 118 3.23 -4.53 -8.84
CA VAL A 118 2.19 -5.57 -8.71
C VAL A 118 2.69 -6.97 -9.11
N GLN A 119 2.19 -7.99 -8.42
CA GLN A 119 2.48 -9.41 -8.64
C GLN A 119 1.17 -10.23 -8.57
N PRO A 120 0.41 -10.33 -9.68
CA PRO A 120 -0.95 -10.87 -9.66
C PRO A 120 -1.04 -12.29 -9.08
N ASN A 121 -0.14 -13.19 -9.49
CA ASN A 121 -0.15 -14.59 -9.04
C ASN A 121 0.12 -14.72 -7.54
N PHE A 122 1.01 -13.88 -6.98
CA PHE A 122 1.25 -13.88 -5.53
C PHE A 122 0.10 -13.22 -4.77
N ALA A 123 -0.55 -12.20 -5.35
CA ALA A 123 -1.72 -11.57 -4.76
C ALA A 123 -2.95 -12.50 -4.71
N ALA A 124 -2.99 -13.55 -5.54
CA ALA A 124 -4.04 -14.56 -5.50
C ALA A 124 -3.96 -15.47 -4.26
N ASP A 125 -2.77 -15.61 -3.65
CA ASP A 125 -2.58 -16.33 -2.40
C ASP A 125 -1.56 -15.58 -1.51
N PRO A 126 -2.00 -14.52 -0.81
CA PRO A 126 -1.11 -13.64 -0.06
C PRO A 126 -0.77 -14.20 1.33
N GLY A 127 -1.44 -15.28 1.79
CA GLY A 127 -1.36 -15.79 3.16
C GLY A 127 -2.12 -14.93 4.17
N LEU A 128 -1.70 -13.67 4.38
CA LEU A 128 -2.36 -12.72 5.29
C LEU A 128 -2.82 -11.44 4.59
N VAL A 129 -3.92 -10.86 5.09
CA VAL A 129 -4.41 -9.55 4.67
C VAL A 129 -4.66 -8.61 5.85
N TYR A 130 -4.46 -7.31 5.63
CA TYR A 130 -4.88 -6.22 6.50
C TYR A 130 -6.29 -5.80 6.08
N ASP A 131 -7.30 -6.42 6.69
CA ASP A 131 -8.70 -6.15 6.38
C ASP A 131 -9.21 -4.93 7.17
N THR A 132 -10.06 -4.12 6.54
CA THR A 132 -10.75 -3.00 7.17
C THR A 132 -12.23 -3.00 6.81
N ASN A 133 -13.05 -2.52 7.73
CA ASN A 133 -14.47 -2.33 7.53
C ASN A 133 -14.84 -0.82 7.49
N VAL A 134 -16.12 -0.53 7.29
CA VAL A 134 -16.63 0.85 7.23
C VAL A 134 -16.33 1.62 8.52
N ASN A 135 -16.48 0.99 9.69
CA ASN A 135 -16.19 1.64 10.96
C ASN A 135 -14.71 2.02 11.11
N ASP A 136 -13.78 1.24 10.56
CA ASP A 136 -12.36 1.61 10.55
C ASP A 136 -12.11 2.92 9.77
N TYR A 137 -12.86 3.15 8.68
CA TYR A 137 -12.81 4.41 7.92
C TYR A 137 -13.51 5.56 8.66
N LEU A 138 -14.65 5.30 9.30
CA LEU A 138 -15.36 6.33 10.08
C LEU A 138 -14.50 6.78 11.28
N ASN A 139 -13.86 5.85 11.98
CA ASN A 139 -12.87 6.13 13.02
C ASN A 139 -11.72 7.01 12.49
N PHE A 140 -11.20 6.68 11.31
CA PHE A 140 -10.14 7.47 10.66
C PHE A 140 -10.61 8.89 10.31
N LEU A 141 -11.84 9.05 9.82
CA LEU A 141 -12.42 10.38 9.56
C LEU A 141 -12.67 11.17 10.86
N CYS A 142 -13.12 10.51 11.92
CA CYS A 142 -13.25 11.13 13.24
C CYS A 142 -11.92 11.72 13.72
N ALA A 143 -10.81 10.98 13.58
CA ALA A 143 -9.49 11.50 13.92
C ALA A 143 -9.09 12.72 13.07
N HIS A 144 -9.59 12.82 11.85
CA HIS A 144 -9.41 14.00 10.97
C HIS A 144 -10.35 15.16 11.29
N GLY A 145 -11.08 15.10 12.42
CA GLY A 145 -11.96 16.16 12.89
C GLY A 145 -13.36 16.17 12.28
N TYR A 146 -13.76 15.11 11.58
CA TYR A 146 -15.14 14.98 11.09
C TYR A 146 -16.07 14.73 12.29
N ASN A 147 -17.15 15.51 12.38
CA ASN A 147 -18.18 15.32 13.39
C ASN A 147 -19.31 14.42 12.88
N GLU A 148 -20.20 14.00 13.79
CA GLU A 148 -21.29 13.08 13.50
C GLU A 148 -22.20 13.57 12.36
N THR A 149 -22.45 14.88 12.27
CA THR A 149 -23.25 15.48 11.20
C THR A 149 -22.63 15.28 9.82
N LEU A 150 -21.31 15.46 9.70
CA LEU A 150 -20.60 15.23 8.44
C LEU A 150 -20.52 13.74 8.11
N LEU A 151 -20.34 12.88 9.12
CA LEU A 151 -20.26 11.43 8.92
C LEU A 151 -21.59 10.83 8.46
N ASN A 152 -22.73 11.40 8.89
CA ASN A 152 -24.05 10.99 8.41
C ASN A 152 -24.24 11.16 6.90
N ALA A 153 -23.43 11.98 6.22
CA ALA A 153 -23.46 12.09 4.77
C ALA A 153 -22.81 10.89 4.05
N PHE A 154 -22.03 10.06 4.76
CA PHE A 154 -21.25 8.96 4.19
C PHE A 154 -21.52 7.60 4.84
N ALA A 155 -22.07 7.58 6.06
CA ALA A 155 -22.34 6.37 6.83
C ALA A 155 -23.76 5.84 6.60
N ASP A 156 -23.92 4.52 6.70
CA ASP A 156 -25.23 3.84 6.68
C ASP A 156 -25.91 3.93 8.06
N GLY A 157 -26.10 5.16 8.56
CA GLY A 157 -26.74 5.45 9.85
C GLY A 157 -25.88 6.29 10.79
N PRO A 158 -26.43 6.62 11.98
CA PRO A 158 -25.73 7.44 12.96
C PRO A 158 -24.47 6.76 13.46
N TYR A 159 -23.38 7.52 13.55
CA TYR A 159 -22.08 7.05 14.01
C TYR A 159 -21.49 7.98 15.06
N THR A 160 -21.10 7.42 16.19
CA THR A 160 -20.45 8.17 17.28
C THR A 160 -18.95 7.96 17.24
N CYS A 161 -18.22 9.06 17.15
CA CYS A 161 -16.77 9.04 17.14
C CYS A 161 -16.20 8.51 18.46
N PRO A 162 -15.19 7.62 18.43
CA PRO A 162 -14.47 7.23 19.63
C PRO A 162 -13.72 8.44 20.21
N LYS A 163 -13.54 8.44 21.53
CA LYS A 163 -12.85 9.54 22.24
C LYS A 163 -11.37 9.65 21.84
N ASP A 164 -10.70 8.52 21.64
CA ASP A 164 -9.28 8.46 21.29
C ASP A 164 -9.11 7.52 20.09
N PHE A 165 -8.78 8.07 18.92
CA PHE A 165 -8.34 7.29 17.76
C PHE A 165 -7.05 7.87 17.19
N SER A 166 -6.00 7.06 17.15
CA SER A 166 -4.75 7.42 16.51
C SER A 166 -4.82 7.08 15.02
N PHE A 167 -4.53 8.05 14.14
CA PHE A 167 -4.35 7.79 12.69
C PHE A 167 -3.39 6.65 12.42
N ALA A 168 -2.39 6.51 13.29
CA ALA A 168 -1.35 5.52 13.16
C ALA A 168 -1.89 4.09 13.29
N ASP A 169 -3.06 3.89 13.94
CA ASP A 169 -3.72 2.60 14.13
C ASP A 169 -4.71 2.23 13.01
N PHE A 170 -4.92 3.10 12.02
CA PHE A 170 -5.68 2.71 10.82
C PHE A 170 -5.02 1.47 10.19
N ASN A 171 -5.80 0.40 10.02
CA ASN A 171 -5.28 -0.93 9.69
C ASN A 171 -4.85 -1.05 8.21
N TYR A 172 -3.83 -0.30 7.84
CA TYR A 172 -3.35 -0.16 6.48
C TYR A 172 -2.12 -1.04 6.23
N PRO A 173 -1.93 -1.60 5.01
CA PRO A 173 -0.80 -2.48 4.68
C PRO A 173 0.59 -1.82 4.64
N SER A 174 0.71 -0.58 5.12
CA SER A 174 1.97 0.15 5.29
C SER A 174 1.91 0.99 6.56
N ILE A 175 3.07 1.33 7.12
CA ILE A 175 3.18 2.18 8.30
C ILE A 175 4.00 3.41 7.91
N ALA A 176 3.42 4.60 8.07
CA ALA A 176 4.13 5.86 7.90
C ALA A 176 4.04 6.69 9.20
N VAL A 177 5.18 7.18 9.66
CA VAL A 177 5.32 8.06 10.83
C VAL A 177 6.01 9.33 10.34
N PRO A 178 5.25 10.40 10.00
CA PRO A 178 5.80 11.61 9.39
C PRO A 178 6.57 12.50 10.37
N ASP A 179 6.39 12.26 11.67
CA ASP A 179 7.06 12.93 12.78
C ASP A 179 7.38 11.91 13.87
N LEU A 180 8.68 11.56 13.99
CA LEU A 180 9.19 10.63 15.00
C LEU A 180 10.10 11.36 16.02
N ASN A 181 9.47 12.15 16.89
CA ASN A 181 10.12 12.82 18.03
C ASN A 181 10.37 11.94 19.25
N GLY A 182 9.68 10.80 19.33
CA GLY A 182 9.80 9.85 20.42
C GLY A 182 9.28 8.48 20.00
N PRO A 183 9.25 7.51 20.92
CA PRO A 183 8.67 6.20 20.66
C PRO A 183 7.23 6.30 20.14
N VAL A 184 6.97 5.77 18.96
CA VAL A 184 5.61 5.63 18.39
C VAL A 184 5.29 4.16 18.29
N THR A 185 4.17 3.75 18.90
CA THR A 185 3.66 2.38 18.78
C THR A 185 2.39 2.41 17.93
N VAL A 186 2.35 1.56 16.90
CA VAL A 186 1.17 1.35 16.07
C VAL A 186 0.66 -0.07 16.20
N THR A 187 -0.64 -0.24 16.22
CA THR A 187 -1.30 -1.56 16.26
C THR A 187 -1.79 -1.91 14.86
N ARG A 188 -1.59 -3.17 14.47
CA ARG A 188 -2.10 -3.72 13.21
C ARG A 188 -2.83 -5.03 13.47
N ARG A 189 -3.84 -5.26 12.63
CA ARG A 189 -4.63 -6.49 12.61
C ARG A 189 -4.42 -7.18 11.26
N VAL A 190 -4.04 -8.45 11.31
CA VAL A 190 -3.92 -9.30 10.13
C VAL A 190 -4.88 -10.47 10.24
N LYS A 191 -5.52 -10.79 9.13
CA LYS A 191 -6.42 -11.92 8.97
C LYS A 191 -5.75 -12.99 8.12
N ASN A 192 -5.78 -14.24 8.58
CA ASN A 192 -5.33 -15.36 7.77
C ASN A 192 -6.37 -15.66 6.67
N VAL A 193 -5.94 -15.67 5.42
CA VAL A 193 -6.78 -16.01 4.26
C VAL A 193 -6.27 -17.26 3.53
N GLY A 194 -5.20 -17.88 4.04
CA GLY A 194 -4.67 -19.16 3.56
C GLY A 194 -4.92 -20.29 4.54
N ALA A 195 -4.09 -21.33 4.43
CA ALA A 195 -4.06 -22.47 5.34
C ALA A 195 -3.61 -22.06 6.76
N PRO A 196 -3.90 -22.87 7.80
CA PRO A 196 -3.30 -22.70 9.12
C PRO A 196 -1.77 -22.67 9.05
N GLY A 197 -1.14 -21.88 9.89
CA GLY A 197 0.31 -21.72 9.86
C GLY A 197 0.83 -20.67 10.84
N THR A 198 2.15 -20.66 10.99
CA THR A 198 2.85 -19.74 11.88
C THR A 198 3.73 -18.80 11.08
N TYR A 199 3.49 -17.50 11.23
CA TYR A 199 4.24 -16.45 10.57
C TYR A 199 5.26 -15.85 11.54
N THR A 200 6.50 -15.72 11.10
CA THR A 200 7.57 -15.03 11.85
C THR A 200 7.88 -13.70 11.20
N VAL A 201 8.12 -12.68 12.01
CA VAL A 201 8.43 -11.34 11.51
C VAL A 201 9.91 -11.20 11.16
N ARG A 202 10.18 -10.54 10.04
CA ARG A 202 11.52 -10.07 9.65
C ARG A 202 11.46 -8.57 9.38
N ILE A 203 12.43 -7.84 9.89
CA ILE A 203 12.40 -6.38 9.87
C ILE A 203 13.67 -5.88 9.17
N LYS A 204 13.47 -4.97 8.21
CA LYS A 204 14.51 -4.07 7.75
C LYS A 204 14.16 -2.68 8.24
N ALA A 205 14.79 -2.25 9.32
CA ALA A 205 14.51 -0.95 9.92
C ALA A 205 14.90 0.20 8.96
N PRO A 206 14.15 1.32 8.97
CA PRO A 206 14.61 2.60 8.42
C PRO A 206 15.94 3.03 9.06
N ALA A 207 16.76 3.83 8.37
CA ALA A 207 18.03 4.27 8.95
C ALA A 207 17.78 5.08 10.22
N LYS A 208 18.61 4.87 11.25
CA LYS A 208 18.54 5.58 12.56
C LYS A 208 17.20 5.44 13.30
N VAL A 209 16.47 4.35 13.02
CA VAL A 209 15.25 3.97 13.74
C VAL A 209 15.42 2.53 14.22
N SER A 210 15.12 2.26 15.49
CA SER A 210 14.92 0.91 15.99
C SER A 210 13.46 0.52 15.84
N VAL A 211 13.19 -0.70 15.36
CA VAL A 211 11.83 -1.20 15.12
C VAL A 211 11.65 -2.52 15.86
N VAL A 212 10.67 -2.56 16.75
CA VAL A 212 10.31 -3.74 17.56
C VAL A 212 8.90 -4.16 17.19
N VAL A 213 8.67 -5.48 17.03
CA VAL A 213 7.35 -6.04 16.72
C VAL A 213 6.97 -7.07 17.76
N GLU A 214 5.79 -6.92 18.36
CA GLU A 214 5.28 -7.78 19.43
C GLU A 214 3.85 -8.26 19.13
N PRO A 215 3.59 -9.58 19.15
CA PRO A 215 4.57 -10.68 19.26
C PRO A 215 5.45 -10.78 18.00
N SER A 216 6.60 -11.46 18.08
CA SER A 216 7.49 -11.71 16.93
C SER A 216 7.03 -12.88 16.04
N SER A 217 6.01 -13.62 16.49
CA SER A 217 5.41 -14.75 15.79
C SER A 217 3.88 -14.72 15.95
N LEU A 218 3.16 -15.06 14.89
CA LEU A 218 1.71 -15.16 14.86
C LEU A 218 1.30 -16.56 14.40
N GLU A 219 0.69 -17.33 15.28
CA GLU A 219 0.13 -18.65 14.97
C GLU A 219 -1.36 -18.53 14.66
N PHE A 220 -1.77 -19.06 13.50
CA PHE A 220 -3.16 -19.14 13.07
C PHE A 220 -3.57 -20.61 12.93
N LYS A 221 -4.66 -20.97 13.61
CA LYS A 221 -5.18 -22.35 13.65
C LYS A 221 -6.18 -22.64 12.53
N GLN A 222 -6.79 -21.60 11.98
CA GLN A 222 -7.78 -21.72 10.91
C GLN A 222 -7.79 -20.48 9.99
N THR A 223 -8.38 -20.64 8.81
CA THR A 223 -8.67 -19.52 7.90
C THR A 223 -9.69 -18.58 8.53
N GLY A 224 -9.52 -17.28 8.32
CA GLY A 224 -10.39 -16.23 8.86
C GLY A 224 -10.02 -15.77 10.27
N GLU A 225 -9.10 -16.46 10.97
CA GLU A 225 -8.61 -16.00 12.27
C GLU A 225 -7.83 -14.69 12.12
N GLU A 226 -8.10 -13.75 13.03
CA GLU A 226 -7.42 -12.46 13.10
C GLU A 226 -6.47 -12.40 14.29
N LYS A 227 -5.32 -11.76 14.10
CA LYS A 227 -4.36 -11.47 15.16
C LYS A 227 -3.93 -10.03 15.14
N LEU A 228 -3.72 -9.48 16.33
CA LEU A 228 -3.12 -8.18 16.54
C LEU A 228 -1.61 -8.31 16.76
N PHE A 229 -0.88 -7.33 16.26
CA PHE A 229 0.51 -7.11 16.63
C PHE A 229 0.79 -5.61 16.74
N LYS A 230 1.78 -5.27 17.56
CA LYS A 230 2.26 -3.91 17.75
C LYS A 230 3.59 -3.73 17.05
N VAL A 231 3.81 -2.55 16.48
CA VAL A 231 5.09 -2.11 15.91
C VAL A 231 5.50 -0.84 16.62
N THR A 232 6.60 -0.89 17.37
CA THR A 232 7.17 0.26 18.06
C THR A 232 8.38 0.77 17.29
N LEU A 233 8.33 2.02 16.85
CA LEU A 233 9.40 2.74 16.18
C LEU A 233 10.04 3.70 17.17
N ASN A 234 11.35 3.56 17.38
CA ASN A 234 12.11 4.37 18.32
C ASN A 234 13.22 5.14 17.57
N PRO A 235 13.27 6.48 17.67
CA PRO A 235 14.34 7.25 17.06
C PRO A 235 15.68 6.97 17.76
N ILE A 236 16.75 6.81 16.98
CA ILE A 236 18.12 6.69 17.50
C ILE A 236 18.75 8.08 17.41
N MET A 237 18.95 8.74 18.55
CA MET A 237 19.21 10.20 18.64
C MET A 237 20.46 10.72 17.91
N ASN A 238 21.42 9.85 17.53
CA ASN A 238 22.65 10.31 16.90
C ASN A 238 22.48 10.58 15.39
N GLY A 239 22.39 11.87 15.05
CA GLY A 239 22.45 12.40 13.69
C GLY A 239 21.16 12.18 12.90
N MET A 240 20.00 12.52 13.44
CA MET A 240 18.70 12.35 12.78
C MET A 240 18.71 12.87 11.32
N PRO A 241 18.35 12.05 10.32
CA PRO A 241 18.24 12.50 8.94
C PRO A 241 17.13 13.54 8.82
N LYS A 242 17.35 14.59 8.03
CA LYS A 242 16.31 15.60 7.75
C LYS A 242 15.22 15.10 6.80
N ASP A 243 15.49 14.01 6.10
CA ASP A 243 14.62 13.41 5.08
C ASP A 243 13.96 12.12 5.57
N TYR A 244 12.98 11.65 4.79
CA TYR A 244 12.32 10.38 5.05
C TYR A 244 13.27 9.19 4.87
N GLU A 245 13.22 8.29 5.82
CA GLU A 245 13.89 7.00 5.84
C GLU A 245 12.91 5.85 5.59
N PHE A 246 13.41 4.80 4.94
CA PHE A 246 12.56 3.71 4.45
C PHE A 246 13.03 2.34 4.92
N GLY A 247 12.07 1.55 5.38
CA GLY A 247 12.25 0.17 5.82
C GLY A 247 11.10 -0.71 5.35
N HIS A 248 11.03 -1.92 5.90
CA HIS A 248 9.87 -2.79 5.76
C HIS A 248 9.82 -3.83 6.87
N LEU A 249 8.61 -4.31 7.15
CA LEU A 249 8.37 -5.55 7.90
C LEU A 249 7.87 -6.64 6.93
N ILE A 250 8.20 -7.89 7.20
CA ILE A 250 7.72 -9.05 6.45
C ILE A 250 7.26 -10.10 7.44
N TRP A 251 5.99 -10.50 7.35
CA TRP A 251 5.54 -11.76 7.93
C TRP A 251 5.79 -12.90 6.93
N SER A 252 6.38 -13.99 7.41
CA SER A 252 6.73 -15.15 6.57
C SER A 252 6.49 -16.45 7.33
N ASP A 253 5.78 -17.38 6.70
CA ASP A 253 5.64 -18.78 7.11
C ASP A 253 6.62 -19.71 6.35
N GLY A 254 7.38 -19.15 5.41
CA GLY A 254 8.34 -19.87 4.56
C GLY A 254 7.87 -20.02 3.11
N LEU A 255 6.56 -19.93 2.88
CA LEU A 255 5.92 -19.94 1.58
C LEU A 255 5.47 -18.52 1.17
N HIS A 256 4.68 -17.90 2.04
CA HIS A 256 4.12 -16.57 1.88
C HIS A 256 5.08 -15.50 2.40
N ARG A 257 4.98 -14.30 1.80
CA ARG A 257 5.78 -13.14 2.18
C ARG A 257 4.91 -11.89 2.19
N VAL A 258 4.41 -11.54 3.37
CA VAL A 258 3.48 -10.42 3.57
C VAL A 258 4.29 -9.20 3.98
N LYS A 259 4.64 -8.36 3.00
CA LYS A 259 5.57 -7.24 3.19
C LYS A 259 4.84 -5.90 3.33
N SER A 260 5.07 -5.20 4.43
CA SER A 260 4.58 -3.82 4.63
C SER A 260 5.72 -2.81 4.65
N PRO A 261 5.71 -1.76 3.80
CA PRO A 261 6.67 -0.67 3.87
C PRO A 261 6.60 0.08 5.20
N LEU A 262 7.77 0.49 5.69
CA LEU A 262 7.92 1.43 6.79
C LEU A 262 8.46 2.75 6.24
N VAL A 263 7.85 3.87 6.59
CA VAL A 263 8.26 5.20 6.17
C VAL A 263 8.32 6.09 7.39
N VAL A 264 9.48 6.69 7.67
CA VAL A 264 9.68 7.48 8.88
C VAL A 264 10.36 8.77 8.51
N LYS A 265 9.97 9.89 9.13
CA LYS A 265 10.74 11.11 9.11
C LYS A 265 10.98 11.56 10.55
N HIS A 266 12.23 11.93 10.84
CA HIS A 266 12.58 12.60 12.08
C HIS A 266 12.22 14.09 11.94
N GLU A 267 11.83 14.73 13.04
CA GLU A 267 11.72 16.19 13.06
C GLU A 267 13.10 16.87 13.03
#